data_AF-A0A4Y8V2C7-F1
#
_entry.id   AF-A0A4Y8V2C7-F1
#
_cell.length_a   1.000
_cell.length_b   1.000
_cell.length_c   1.000
_cell.angle_alpha   90.00
_cell.angle_beta   90.00
_cell.angle_gamma   90.00
#
_symmetry.space_group_name_H-M   'P 1'
#
loop_
_entity.id
_entity.type
_entity.pdbx_description
1 polymer ?
#
loop_
_entity_poly.entity_id
_entity_poly.type
_entity_poly.pdbx_seq_one_letter_code
_entity_poly.pdbx_strand_id
1 'polypeptide(L)'
;MPTTGWEPTPAGDVLRFAAVPARLRTLALAVAAAVLAGGAVLTAAAVLLAGRDSAAGRLVVVAGALLLCLPLVAAVTLPFRWRTVPCTATAGEDALVVAIGDRTLRVAWDEVDDLVWRTGTEYARVVLRAGATRVSLLVGVARPLPGRAAALAPLGPGAVRALAAAGTAAGTRRPGHVRYRRVRPRAA
;
A
#
# COMPACT_ATOMS: atom_id res chain seq x y z
N MET A 1 -22.50 -8.72 1.71
CA MET A 1 -21.05 -8.75 2.02
C MET A 1 -20.31 -7.97 0.95
N PRO A 2 -19.39 -7.05 1.29
CA PRO A 2 -18.55 -6.35 0.31
C PRO A 2 -17.76 -7.35 -0.53
N THR A 3 -18.07 -7.50 -1.82
CA THR A 3 -17.33 -8.39 -2.73
C THR A 3 -16.04 -7.69 -3.16
N THR A 4 -14.96 -7.87 -2.39
CA THR A 4 -13.60 -7.58 -2.86
C THR A 4 -13.12 -8.78 -3.66
N GLY A 5 -13.67 -8.97 -4.85
CA GLY A 5 -13.38 -10.10 -5.73
C GLY A 5 -13.06 -9.64 -7.15
N TRP A 6 -12.40 -10.51 -7.91
CA TRP A 6 -12.29 -10.36 -9.36
C TRP A 6 -13.66 -10.63 -9.99
N GLU A 7 -14.10 -9.72 -10.83
CA GLU A 7 -15.34 -9.82 -11.60
C GLU A 7 -14.96 -10.19 -13.04
N PRO A 8 -15.47 -11.30 -13.59
CA PRO A 8 -15.17 -11.69 -14.96
C PRO A 8 -15.82 -10.69 -15.94
N THR A 9 -15.05 -10.27 -16.94
CA THR A 9 -15.54 -9.41 -18.03
C THR A 9 -15.03 -9.93 -19.37
N PRO A 10 -15.60 -9.50 -20.52
CA PRO A 10 -15.12 -9.90 -21.84
C PRO A 10 -13.65 -9.56 -22.10
N ALA A 11 -13.12 -8.54 -21.42
CA ALA A 11 -11.73 -8.09 -21.55
C ALA A 11 -10.75 -8.80 -20.58
N GLY A 12 -11.26 -9.69 -19.72
CA GLY A 12 -10.51 -10.36 -18.66
C GLY A 12 -11.12 -10.15 -17.27
N ASP A 13 -10.43 -10.64 -16.25
CA ASP A 13 -10.87 -10.49 -14.87
C ASP A 13 -10.60 -9.04 -14.41
N VAL A 14 -11.60 -8.38 -13.81
CA VAL A 14 -11.49 -6.99 -13.34
C VAL A 14 -11.57 -6.91 -11.82
N LEU A 15 -10.65 -6.17 -11.21
CA LEU A 15 -10.64 -5.86 -9.79
C LEU A 15 -10.72 -4.34 -9.60
N ARG A 16 -11.73 -3.87 -8.86
CA ARG A 16 -11.88 -2.45 -8.50
C ARG A 16 -11.52 -2.21 -7.04
N PHE A 17 -10.67 -1.22 -6.79
CA PHE A 17 -10.19 -0.87 -5.47
C PHE A 17 -9.83 0.63 -5.40
N ALA A 18 -9.69 1.16 -4.20
CA ALA A 18 -9.13 2.50 -4.00
C ALA A 18 -7.64 2.38 -3.64
N ALA A 19 -6.82 3.27 -4.16
CA ALA A 19 -5.41 3.32 -3.81
C ALA A 19 -4.87 4.75 -3.77
N VAL A 20 -3.73 4.92 -3.12
CA VAL A 20 -2.94 6.14 -3.14
C VAL A 20 -1.72 5.90 -4.03
N PRO A 21 -1.52 6.67 -5.12
CA PRO A 21 -0.33 6.60 -5.96
C PRO A 21 0.88 7.15 -5.20
N ALA A 22 1.55 6.28 -4.44
CA ALA A 22 2.66 6.65 -3.58
C ALA A 22 3.62 5.48 -3.39
N ARG A 23 4.88 5.82 -3.12
CA ARG A 23 5.91 4.83 -2.77
C ARG A 23 5.76 4.48 -1.29
N LEU A 24 6.00 3.22 -0.94
CA LEU A 24 6.03 2.81 0.48
C LEU A 24 7.06 3.60 1.30
N ARG A 25 8.18 4.00 0.67
CA ARG A 25 9.18 4.88 1.31
C ARG A 25 8.59 6.22 1.72
N THR A 26 7.66 6.79 0.93
CA THR A 26 6.99 8.04 1.28
C THR A 26 6.14 7.89 2.54
N LEU A 27 5.40 6.78 2.65
CA LEU A 27 4.64 6.48 3.87
C LEU A 27 5.57 6.25 5.06
N ALA A 28 6.64 5.46 4.88
CA ALA A 28 7.61 5.19 5.95
C ALA A 28 8.30 6.47 6.45
N LEU A 29 8.68 7.37 5.55
CA LEU A 29 9.27 8.66 5.91
C LEU A 29 8.27 9.57 6.64
N ALA A 30 7.01 9.59 6.21
CA ALA A 30 5.96 10.36 6.90
C ALA A 30 5.73 9.83 8.32
N VAL A 31 5.65 8.51 8.50
CA VAL A 31 5.54 7.88 9.82
C VAL A 31 6.77 8.20 10.68
N ALA A 32 7.99 8.05 10.14
CA ALA A 32 9.22 8.32 10.87
C ALA A 32 9.31 9.79 11.31
N ALA A 33 9.02 10.73 10.41
CA ALA A 33 9.00 12.16 10.73
C ALA A 33 7.98 12.49 11.82
N ALA A 34 6.79 11.89 11.76
CA ALA A 34 5.76 12.08 12.77
C ALA A 34 6.19 11.52 14.14
N VAL A 35 6.71 10.29 14.19
CA VAL A 35 7.20 9.69 15.44
C VAL A 35 8.34 10.51 16.05
N LEU A 36 9.28 11.00 15.24
CA LEU A 36 10.38 11.84 15.71
C LEU A 36 9.88 13.18 16.26
N ALA A 37 8.95 13.84 15.55
CA ALA A 37 8.38 15.11 16.00
C ALA A 37 7.55 14.93 17.29
N GLY A 38 6.70 13.92 17.36
CA GLY A 38 5.92 13.60 18.55
C GLY A 38 6.81 13.23 19.74
N GLY A 39 7.84 12.43 19.50
CA GLY A 39 8.85 12.09 20.50
C GLY A 39 9.58 13.33 21.03
N ALA A 40 10.02 14.22 20.15
CA ALA A 40 10.69 15.46 20.53
C ALA A 40 9.78 16.38 21.37
N VAL A 41 8.50 16.52 21.00
CA VAL A 41 7.52 17.29 21.79
C VAL A 41 7.33 16.69 23.17
N LEU A 42 7.25 15.36 23.28
CA LEU A 42 7.10 14.67 24.55
C LEU A 42 8.34 14.77 25.43
N THR A 43 9.54 14.61 24.86
CA THR A 43 10.79 14.80 25.57
C THR A 43 10.93 16.24 26.08
N ALA A 44 10.60 17.24 25.24
CA ALA A 44 10.63 18.64 25.65
C ALA A 44 9.64 18.91 26.80
N ALA A 45 8.40 18.40 26.70
CA ALA A 45 7.41 18.52 27.77
C ALA A 45 7.91 17.87 29.07
N ALA A 46 8.50 16.67 28.99
CA ALA A 46 9.06 15.98 30.15
C ALA A 46 10.21 16.76 30.80
N VAL A 47 11.12 17.35 30.01
CA VAL A 47 12.22 18.18 30.53
C VAL A 47 11.69 19.44 31.23
N LEU A 48 10.69 20.10 30.65
CA LEU A 48 10.06 21.29 31.26
C LEU A 48 9.32 20.96 32.56
N LEU A 49 8.86 19.72 32.73
CA LEU A 49 8.13 19.24 33.89
C LEU A 49 9.01 18.49 34.91
N ALA A 50 10.24 18.14 34.56
CA ALA A 50 11.14 17.33 35.39
C ALA A 50 11.50 17.98 36.73
N GLY A 51 11.47 19.31 36.81
CA GLY A 51 11.67 20.06 38.07
C GLY A 51 10.44 20.13 38.98
N ARG A 52 9.30 19.55 38.58
CA ARG A 52 8.07 19.50 39.37
C ARG A 52 7.85 18.07 39.88
N ASP A 53 8.38 17.76 41.06
CA ASP A 53 8.21 16.49 41.79
C ASP A 53 6.76 16.26 42.27
N SER A 54 5.83 16.18 41.34
CA SER A 54 4.44 15.85 41.64
C SER A 54 3.96 14.75 40.72
N ALA A 55 3.21 13.79 41.30
CA ALA A 55 2.50 12.77 40.53
C ALA A 55 1.63 13.38 39.41
N ALA A 56 1.16 14.62 39.60
CA ALA A 56 0.45 15.41 38.60
C ALA A 56 1.27 15.70 37.35
N GLY A 57 2.56 16.02 37.46
CA GLY A 57 3.45 16.24 36.30
C GLY A 57 3.60 15.00 35.43
N ARG A 58 3.74 13.82 36.06
CA ARG A 58 3.79 12.52 35.35
C ARG A 58 2.47 12.22 34.65
N LEU A 59 1.34 12.47 35.31
CA LEU A 59 0.00 12.29 34.74
C LEU A 59 -0.23 13.20 33.53
N VAL A 60 0.23 14.45 33.57
CA VAL A 60 0.15 15.40 32.45
C VAL A 60 0.98 14.95 31.26
N VAL A 61 2.20 14.44 31.47
CA VAL A 61 3.04 13.92 30.38
C VAL A 61 2.39 12.70 29.74
N VAL A 62 1.88 11.76 30.53
CA VAL A 62 1.21 10.54 30.02
C VAL A 62 -0.09 10.90 29.29
N ALA A 63 -0.91 11.79 29.85
CA ALA A 63 -2.14 12.26 29.22
C ALA A 63 -1.84 13.03 27.92
N GLY A 64 -0.80 13.88 27.93
CA GLY A 64 -0.32 14.60 26.76
C GLY A 64 0.19 13.67 25.66
N ALA A 65 0.93 12.62 26.02
CA ALA A 65 1.35 11.58 25.08
C ALA A 65 0.17 10.87 24.43
N LEU A 66 -0.82 10.47 25.23
CA LEU A 66 -2.02 9.82 24.73
C LEU A 66 -2.82 10.76 23.82
N LEU A 67 -2.96 12.03 24.20
CA LEU A 67 -3.67 13.04 23.44
C LEU A 67 -2.96 13.39 22.13
N LEU A 68 -1.63 13.33 22.09
CA LEU A 68 -0.81 13.57 20.90
C LEU A 68 -0.82 12.38 19.92
N CYS A 69 -1.12 11.16 20.36
CA CYS A 69 -1.19 10.00 19.45
C CYS A 69 -2.22 10.21 18.33
N LEU A 70 -3.41 10.71 18.65
CA LEU A 70 -4.49 10.90 17.68
C LEU A 70 -4.17 11.93 16.59
N PRO A 71 -3.75 13.19 16.90
CA PRO A 71 -3.38 14.16 15.88
C PRO A 71 -2.16 13.71 15.09
N LEU A 72 -1.25 12.93 15.68
CA LEU A 72 -0.10 12.38 14.96
C LEU A 72 -0.53 11.35 13.91
N VAL A 73 -1.41 10.42 14.28
CA VAL A 73 -1.99 9.45 13.34
C VAL A 73 -2.78 10.17 12.25
N ALA A 74 -3.56 11.19 12.59
CA ALA A 74 -4.29 12.00 11.61
C ALA A 74 -3.32 12.73 10.68
N ALA A 75 -2.30 13.41 11.19
CA ALA A 75 -1.30 14.13 10.39
C ALA A 75 -0.59 13.23 9.37
N VAL A 76 -0.36 11.96 9.71
CA VAL A 76 0.20 11.00 8.77
C VAL A 76 -0.86 10.51 7.79
N THR A 77 -2.03 10.07 8.24
CA THR A 77 -2.98 9.31 7.41
C THR A 77 -3.89 10.19 6.53
N LEU A 78 -4.29 11.37 7.00
CA LEU A 78 -5.22 12.27 6.30
C LEU A 78 -4.70 12.70 4.91
N PRO A 79 -3.41 13.12 4.77
CA PRO A 79 -2.86 13.50 3.47
C PRO A 79 -2.89 12.36 2.44
N PHE A 80 -2.63 11.12 2.86
CA PHE A 80 -2.73 9.97 1.96
C PHE A 80 -4.19 9.69 1.60
N ARG A 81 -5.11 9.78 2.56
CA ARG A 81 -6.54 9.58 2.31
C ARG A 81 -7.12 10.60 1.34
N TRP A 82 -6.67 11.86 1.37
CA TRP A 82 -7.09 12.88 0.40
C TRP A 82 -6.54 12.64 -1.01
N ARG A 83 -5.44 11.91 -1.14
CA ARG A 83 -4.86 11.51 -2.43
C ARG A 83 -5.37 10.16 -2.94
N THR A 84 -6.45 9.67 -2.36
CA THR A 84 -7.08 8.42 -2.79
C THR A 84 -7.68 8.59 -4.17
N VAL A 85 -7.36 7.67 -5.07
CA VAL A 85 -7.97 7.60 -6.40
C VAL A 85 -8.63 6.23 -6.61
N PRO A 86 -9.76 6.17 -7.34
CA PRO A 86 -10.31 4.90 -7.78
C PRO A 86 -9.33 4.24 -8.75
N CYS A 87 -9.13 2.94 -8.59
CA CYS A 87 -8.28 2.14 -9.45
C CYS A 87 -9.05 0.91 -9.95
N THR A 88 -8.75 0.51 -11.17
CA THR A 88 -9.18 -0.78 -11.72
C THR A 88 -7.96 -1.53 -12.24
N ALA A 89 -7.85 -2.81 -11.90
CA ALA A 89 -6.89 -3.71 -12.49
C ALA A 89 -7.64 -4.74 -13.33
N THR A 90 -7.36 -4.80 -14.61
CA THR A 90 -7.89 -5.79 -15.54
C THR A 90 -6.75 -6.74 -15.91
N ALA A 91 -6.89 -8.00 -15.51
CA ALA A 91 -6.00 -9.07 -15.93
C ALA A 91 -6.57 -9.71 -17.20
N GLY A 92 -6.05 -9.29 -18.34
CA GLY A 92 -6.33 -9.92 -19.63
C GLY A 92 -5.38 -11.09 -19.90
N GLU A 93 -5.55 -11.70 -21.06
CA GLU A 93 -4.72 -12.83 -21.50
C GLU A 93 -3.25 -12.42 -21.70
N ASP A 94 -3.00 -11.30 -22.38
CA ASP A 94 -1.64 -10.86 -22.73
C ASP A 94 -1.07 -9.73 -21.86
N ALA A 95 -1.92 -9.02 -21.12
CA ALA A 95 -1.51 -7.83 -20.39
C ALA A 95 -2.27 -7.60 -19.09
N LEU A 96 -1.59 -6.93 -18.16
CA LEU A 96 -2.20 -6.25 -17.03
C LEU A 96 -2.50 -4.81 -17.40
N VAL A 97 -3.78 -4.43 -17.35
CA VAL A 97 -4.20 -3.03 -17.50
C VAL A 97 -4.56 -2.48 -16.13
N VAL A 98 -3.92 -1.39 -15.72
CA VAL A 98 -4.21 -0.71 -14.45
C VAL A 98 -4.65 0.72 -14.74
N ALA A 99 -5.93 1.02 -14.51
CA ALA A 99 -6.43 2.39 -14.50
C ALA A 99 -6.27 2.98 -13.09
N ILE A 100 -5.78 4.21 -13.02
CA ILE A 100 -5.41 4.95 -11.80
C ILE A 100 -5.96 6.38 -11.96
N GLY A 101 -7.18 6.62 -11.46
CA GLY A 101 -7.92 7.82 -11.81
C GLY A 101 -8.03 7.95 -13.34
N ASP A 102 -7.54 9.06 -13.89
CA ASP A 102 -7.63 9.38 -15.33
C ASP A 102 -6.49 8.77 -16.16
N ARG A 103 -5.56 8.04 -15.53
CA ARG A 103 -4.41 7.43 -16.20
C ARG A 103 -4.61 5.94 -16.37
N THR A 104 -4.38 5.42 -17.57
CA THR A 104 -4.39 3.98 -17.83
C THR A 104 -2.99 3.51 -18.20
N LEU A 105 -2.51 2.49 -17.50
CA LEU A 105 -1.27 1.81 -17.81
C LEU A 105 -1.56 0.40 -18.31
N ARG A 106 -1.10 0.05 -19.50
CA ARG A 106 -1.10 -1.32 -20.01
C ARG A 106 0.34 -1.84 -19.98
N VAL A 107 0.54 -2.99 -19.36
CA VAL A 107 1.84 -3.69 -19.31
C VAL A 107 1.63 -5.11 -19.77
N ALA A 108 2.30 -5.50 -20.85
CA ALA A 108 2.27 -6.87 -21.31
C ALA A 108 2.96 -7.79 -20.30
N TRP A 109 2.47 -9.02 -20.12
CA TRP A 109 3.01 -9.92 -19.08
C TRP A 109 4.51 -10.19 -19.28
N ASP A 110 4.94 -10.25 -20.53
CA ASP A 110 6.32 -10.43 -21.00
C ASP A 110 7.20 -9.19 -20.82
N GLU A 111 6.66 -8.05 -20.38
CA GLU A 111 7.42 -6.86 -19.98
C GLU A 111 7.56 -6.73 -18.46
N VAL A 112 6.82 -7.53 -17.68
CA VAL A 112 6.84 -7.45 -16.21
C VAL A 112 8.20 -7.91 -15.67
N ASP A 113 8.92 -6.99 -15.03
CA ASP A 113 10.19 -7.28 -14.34
C ASP A 113 9.97 -7.71 -12.90
N ASP A 114 9.09 -7.00 -12.19
CA ASP A 114 8.83 -7.18 -10.75
C ASP A 114 7.40 -6.74 -10.42
N LEU A 115 6.59 -7.67 -9.94
CA LEU A 115 5.24 -7.41 -9.45
C LEU A 115 5.13 -7.83 -7.98
N VAL A 116 4.89 -6.86 -7.10
CA VAL A 116 4.52 -7.12 -5.72
C VAL A 116 3.02 -6.98 -5.60
N TRP A 117 2.37 -8.07 -5.18
CA TRP A 117 0.95 -8.11 -4.86
C TRP A 117 0.78 -8.45 -3.37
N ARG A 118 0.43 -7.45 -2.56
CA ARG A 118 0.17 -7.63 -1.13
C ARG A 118 -1.30 -7.40 -0.85
N THR A 119 -1.97 -8.43 -0.34
CA THR A 119 -3.37 -8.42 0.09
C THR A 119 -3.49 -8.04 1.57
N GLY A 120 -4.72 -8.05 2.09
CA GLY A 120 -5.06 -7.64 3.46
C GLY A 120 -5.60 -6.22 3.52
N THR A 121 -5.63 -5.63 4.70
CA THR A 121 -6.10 -4.25 4.92
C THR A 121 -4.89 -3.31 4.99
N GLU A 122 -4.22 -3.17 6.13
CA GLU A 122 -3.31 -2.04 6.43
C GLU A 122 -2.11 -1.87 5.49
N TYR A 123 -1.53 -2.96 5.01
CA TYR A 123 -0.33 -2.93 4.16
C TYR A 123 -0.60 -3.39 2.73
N ALA A 124 -1.87 -3.50 2.34
CA ALA A 124 -2.22 -3.90 0.99
C ALA A 124 -1.64 -2.92 -0.02
N ARG A 125 -0.96 -3.46 -1.03
CA ARG A 125 -0.28 -2.66 -2.05
C ARG A 125 -0.01 -3.44 -3.32
N VAL A 126 0.08 -2.70 -4.41
CA VAL A 126 0.54 -3.17 -5.71
C VAL A 126 1.79 -2.39 -6.08
N VAL A 127 2.87 -3.08 -6.45
CA VAL A 127 4.05 -2.46 -7.05
C VAL A 127 4.34 -3.18 -8.34
N LEU A 128 4.30 -2.47 -9.46
CA LEU A 128 4.58 -3.00 -10.79
C LEU A 128 5.81 -2.30 -11.36
N ARG A 129 6.74 -3.08 -11.89
CA ARG A 129 7.90 -2.60 -12.65
C ARG A 129 7.94 -3.33 -13.99
N ALA A 130 8.08 -2.56 -15.06
CA ALA A 130 8.25 -3.05 -16.42
C ALA A 130 9.09 -2.04 -17.21
N GLY A 131 10.35 -2.38 -17.48
CA GLY A 131 11.31 -1.48 -18.11
C GLY A 131 11.48 -0.16 -17.34
N ALA A 132 11.25 0.96 -18.03
CA ALA A 132 11.28 2.30 -17.43
C ALA A 132 10.03 2.61 -16.57
N THR A 133 8.96 1.84 -16.73
CA THR A 133 7.69 2.08 -16.05
C THR A 133 7.72 1.52 -14.64
N ARG A 134 7.31 2.35 -13.68
CA ARG A 134 7.14 1.96 -12.28
C ARG A 134 5.88 2.54 -11.69
N VAL A 135 5.02 1.66 -11.19
CA VAL A 135 3.80 2.01 -10.48
C VAL A 135 3.86 1.47 -9.05
N SER A 136 3.40 2.27 -8.10
CA SER A 136 3.29 1.90 -6.69
C SER A 136 1.97 2.45 -6.15
N LEU A 137 1.10 1.54 -5.73
CA LEU A 137 -0.26 1.83 -5.26
C LEU A 137 -0.39 1.30 -3.84
N LEU A 138 -0.67 2.19 -2.89
CA LEU A 138 -0.95 1.84 -1.51
C LEU A 138 -2.46 1.73 -1.33
N VAL A 139 -2.96 0.51 -1.14
CA VAL A 139 -4.40 0.21 -1.02
C VAL A 139 -4.85 0.35 0.44
N GLY A 140 -4.05 -0.16 1.38
CA GLY A 140 -4.43 -0.23 2.78
C GLY A 140 -4.63 1.09 3.52
N VAL A 141 -3.99 2.14 3.01
CA VAL A 141 -4.09 3.51 3.57
C VAL A 141 -5.08 4.38 2.81
N ALA A 142 -5.63 3.89 1.71
CA ALA A 142 -6.60 4.61 0.91
C ALA A 142 -7.95 4.72 1.63
N ARG A 143 -8.72 5.75 1.30
CA ARG A 143 -10.12 5.80 1.68
C ARG A 143 -10.86 4.68 0.94
N PRO A 144 -11.57 3.76 1.63
CA PRO A 144 -12.31 2.70 0.96
C PRO A 144 -13.37 3.27 0.01
N LEU A 145 -13.63 2.56 -1.10
CA LEU A 145 -14.77 2.86 -1.95
C LEU A 145 -16.08 2.55 -1.20
N PRO A 146 -17.20 3.26 -1.50
CA PRO A 146 -18.49 2.95 -0.90
C PRO A 146 -18.84 1.47 -1.03
N GLY A 147 -19.18 0.84 0.09
CA GLY A 147 -19.54 -0.59 0.13
C GLY A 147 -18.38 -1.57 -0.12
N ARG A 148 -17.11 -1.13 -0.11
CA ARG A 148 -15.92 -1.98 -0.26
C ARG A 148 -14.93 -1.78 0.90
N ALA A 149 -14.20 -2.83 1.26
CA ALA A 149 -13.10 -2.71 2.22
C ALA A 149 -11.87 -2.06 1.56
N ALA A 150 -11.02 -1.41 2.36
CA ALA A 150 -9.69 -0.96 1.93
C ALA A 150 -8.72 -2.15 1.87
N ALA A 151 -9.07 -3.13 1.03
CA ALA A 151 -8.38 -4.39 0.91
C ALA A 151 -8.18 -4.77 -0.55
N LEU A 152 -7.11 -5.50 -0.81
CA LEU A 152 -6.80 -6.03 -2.13
C LEU A 152 -7.09 -7.52 -2.17
N ALA A 153 -7.89 -7.96 -3.14
CA ALA A 153 -8.16 -9.38 -3.38
C ALA A 153 -6.88 -10.12 -3.82
N PRO A 154 -6.74 -11.43 -3.54
CA PRO A 154 -5.68 -12.24 -4.12
C PRO A 154 -5.66 -12.13 -5.64
N LEU A 155 -4.48 -12.21 -6.25
CA LEU A 155 -4.35 -12.21 -7.70
C LEU A 155 -5.10 -13.43 -8.29
N GLY A 156 -5.89 -13.23 -9.34
CA GLY A 156 -6.66 -14.31 -9.97
C GLY A 156 -5.77 -15.39 -10.58
N PRO A 157 -6.22 -16.66 -10.64
CA PRO A 157 -5.41 -17.77 -11.14
C PRO A 157 -4.99 -17.58 -12.61
N GLY A 158 -5.81 -16.92 -13.43
CA GLY A 158 -5.45 -16.57 -14.82
C GLY A 158 -4.21 -15.68 -14.90
N ALA A 159 -4.20 -14.58 -14.15
CA ALA A 159 -3.05 -13.68 -14.06
C ALA A 159 -1.79 -14.37 -13.51
N VAL A 160 -1.95 -15.26 -12.53
CA VAL A 160 -0.83 -16.05 -11.99
C VAL A 160 -0.23 -16.96 -13.09
N ARG A 161 -1.07 -17.63 -13.87
CA ARG A 161 -0.62 -18.47 -15.00
C ARG A 161 0.05 -17.64 -16.09
N ALA A 162 -0.53 -16.50 -16.45
CA ALA A 162 0.04 -15.61 -17.47
C ALA A 162 1.41 -15.07 -17.06
N LEU A 163 1.58 -14.66 -15.80
CA LEU A 163 2.87 -14.26 -15.24
C LEU A 163 3.92 -15.38 -15.28
N ALA A 164 3.51 -16.62 -14.97
CA ALA A 164 4.40 -17.77 -15.03
C ALA A 164 4.81 -18.09 -16.47
N ALA A 165 3.86 -18.07 -17.41
CA ALA A 165 4.12 -18.28 -18.84
C ALA A 165 5.04 -17.20 -19.42
N ALA A 166 4.94 -15.96 -18.94
CA ALA A 166 5.80 -14.84 -19.31
C ALA A 166 7.22 -14.89 -18.69
N GLY A 167 7.59 -15.99 -18.00
CA GLY A 167 8.92 -16.17 -17.44
C GLY A 167 9.15 -15.46 -16.10
N THR A 168 8.10 -15.09 -15.38
CA THR A 168 8.23 -14.62 -14.00
C THR A 168 7.99 -15.75 -13.01
N ALA A 169 8.78 -15.79 -11.93
CA ALA A 169 8.60 -16.75 -10.86
C ALA A 169 8.06 -16.06 -9.61
N ALA A 170 7.11 -16.71 -8.94
CA ALA A 170 6.73 -16.33 -7.59
C ALA A 170 7.91 -16.61 -6.65
N GLY A 171 8.46 -15.55 -6.05
CA GLY A 171 9.48 -15.64 -5.01
C GLY A 171 8.85 -15.90 -3.65
N THR A 172 9.21 -15.09 -2.65
CA THR A 172 8.71 -15.19 -1.28
C THR A 172 7.18 -15.16 -1.22
N ARG A 173 6.58 -16.29 -0.83
CA ARG A 173 5.16 -16.39 -0.46
C ARG A 173 5.06 -16.28 1.05
N ARG A 174 4.64 -15.12 1.55
CA ARG A 174 4.17 -14.94 2.93
C ARG A 174 2.65 -14.82 2.89
N PRO A 175 1.92 -15.13 3.98
CA PRO A 175 0.48 -14.90 4.04
C PRO A 175 0.14 -13.48 3.57
N GLY A 176 -0.68 -13.40 2.52
CA GLY A 176 -1.09 -12.13 1.90
C GLY A 176 0.01 -11.32 1.20
N HIS A 177 1.17 -11.89 0.91
CA HIS A 177 2.22 -11.23 0.14
C HIS A 177 2.84 -12.19 -0.87
N VAL A 178 2.72 -11.82 -2.14
CA VAL A 178 3.38 -12.52 -3.24
C VAL A 178 4.18 -11.52 -4.05
N ARG A 179 5.41 -11.91 -4.40
CA ARG A 179 6.26 -11.16 -5.30
C ARG A 179 6.60 -12.03 -6.50
N TYR A 180 6.27 -11.57 -7.68
CA TYR A 180 6.68 -12.16 -8.95
C TYR A 180 7.87 -11.38 -9.48
N ARG A 181 8.93 -12.08 -9.87
CA ARG A 181 10.12 -11.47 -10.47
C ARG A 181 10.49 -12.24 -11.73
N ARG A 182 10.91 -11.51 -12.76
CA ARG A 182 11.45 -12.11 -13.97
C ARG A 182 12.63 -13.01 -13.65
N VAL A 183 12.56 -14.25 -14.12
CA VAL A 183 13.69 -15.17 -14.10
C VAL A 183 14.57 -14.77 -15.26
N ARG A 184 15.63 -14.02 -15.00
CA ARG A 184 16.67 -13.83 -16.01
C ARG A 184 17.46 -15.14 -16.12
N PRO A 185 17.74 -15.64 -17.34
CA PRO A 185 18.67 -16.74 -17.50
C PRO A 185 19.99 -16.34 -16.84
N ARG A 186 20.52 -17.21 -15.98
CA ARG A 186 21.83 -17.03 -15.39
C ARG A 186 22.81 -17.08 -16.55
N ALA A 187 23.45 -15.96 -16.87
CA ALA A 187 24.52 -15.95 -17.86
C ALA A 187 25.57 -16.97 -17.39
N ALA A 188 25.77 -18.02 -18.19
CA ALA A 188 26.81 -19.02 -18.01
C ALA A 188 28.15 -18.46 -18.50
#